data_AF-G4YYB6-F1
#
_entry.id   AF-G4YYB6-F1
#
_cell.length_a   1.000
_cell.length_b   1.000
_cell.length_c   1.000
_cell.angle_alpha   90.00
_cell.angle_beta   90.00
_cell.angle_gamma   90.00
#
_symmetry.space_group_name_H-M   'P 1'
#
loop_
_entity.id
_entity.type
_entity.pdbx_description
1 polymer ?
#
loop_
_entity_poly.entity_id
_entity_poly.type
_entity_poly.pdbx_seq_one_letter_code
_entity_poly.pdbx_strand_id
1 'polypeptide(L)'
;MSAEDVDAMLELASAFVEQEETLHEVRREVYDKLVEEAWRIAMRTRHYLTTQCLDKPCDSVWMMLYTRGSDINLNATSLTRCDPTYYLKLLRYI
;
A
#
# COMPACT_ATOMS: atom_id res chain seq x y z
N MET A 1 51.30 28.81 -16.07
CA MET A 1 51.08 27.35 -16.02
C MET A 1 51.82 26.74 -17.18
N SER A 2 52.56 25.67 -16.91
CA SER A 2 53.17 24.84 -17.94
C SER A 2 52.08 24.04 -18.68
N ALA A 3 52.39 23.50 -19.85
CA ALA A 3 51.48 22.59 -20.54
C ALA A 3 51.18 21.32 -19.72
N GLU A 4 52.15 20.88 -18.92
CA GLU A 4 52.03 19.73 -18.01
C GLU A 4 51.04 20.02 -16.86
N ASP A 5 51.02 21.26 -16.34
CA ASP A 5 50.05 21.67 -15.31
C ASP A 5 48.61 21.63 -15.85
N VAL A 6 48.42 22.02 -17.11
CA VAL A 6 47.10 22.02 -17.77
C VAL A 6 46.62 20.59 -18.01
N ASP A 7 47.51 19.71 -18.43
CA ASP A 7 47.22 18.30 -18.69
C ASP A 7 46.83 17.55 -17.40
N ALA A 8 47.61 17.75 -16.33
CA ALA A 8 47.30 17.18 -15.01
C ALA A 8 45.96 17.70 -14.46
N MET A 9 45.62 18.98 -14.70
CA MET A 9 44.32 19.53 -14.33
C MET A 9 43.17 18.92 -15.13
N LEU A 10 43.38 18.59 -16.40
CA LEU A 10 42.37 17.96 -17.26
C LEU A 10 42.09 16.51 -16.84
N GLU A 11 43.15 15.76 -16.49
CA GLU A 11 43.00 14.40 -15.95
C GLU A 11 42.24 14.41 -14.62
N LEU A 12 42.59 15.33 -13.71
CA LEU A 12 41.87 15.49 -12.44
C LEU A 12 40.39 15.84 -12.67
N ALA A 13 40.09 16.77 -13.57
CA ALA A 13 38.71 17.14 -13.88
C ALA A 13 37.92 15.94 -14.44
N SER A 14 38.54 15.13 -15.31
CA SER A 14 37.93 13.91 -15.85
C SER A 14 37.64 12.89 -14.74
N ALA A 15 38.60 12.66 -13.85
CA ALA A 15 38.41 11.76 -12.71
C ALA A 15 37.29 12.22 -11.76
N PHE A 16 37.12 13.54 -11.56
CA PHE A 16 36.01 14.08 -10.78
C PHE A 16 34.65 13.85 -11.45
N VAL A 17 34.56 14.01 -12.77
CA VAL A 17 33.31 13.74 -13.51
C VAL A 17 32.93 12.27 -13.40
N GLU A 18 33.88 11.36 -13.61
CA GLU A 18 33.64 9.91 -13.46
C GLU A 18 33.22 9.56 -12.02
N GLN A 19 33.86 10.17 -11.02
CA GLN A 19 33.47 10.00 -9.62
C GLN A 19 32.05 10.52 -9.36
N GLU A 20 31.67 11.66 -9.93
CA GLU A 20 30.33 12.22 -9.74
C GLU A 20 29.26 11.33 -10.38
N GLU A 21 29.51 10.81 -11.58
CA GLU A 21 28.59 9.88 -12.26
C GLU A 21 28.37 8.61 -11.44
N THR A 22 29.44 7.97 -10.98
CA THR A 22 29.35 6.77 -10.14
C THR A 22 28.61 7.06 -8.81
N LEU A 23 28.89 8.19 -8.17
CA LEU A 23 28.15 8.62 -6.97
C LEU A 23 26.68 8.91 -7.26
N HIS A 24 26.36 9.44 -8.44
CA HIS A 24 25.00 9.68 -8.86
C HIS A 24 24.24 8.35 -9.05
N GLU A 25 24.87 7.35 -9.68
CA GLU A 25 24.29 6.01 -9.85
C GLU A 25 23.99 5.35 -8.50
N VAL A 26 24.96 5.30 -7.60
CA VAL A 26 24.78 4.73 -6.26
C VAL A 26 23.67 5.45 -5.49
N ARG A 27 23.63 6.79 -5.56
CA ARG A 27 22.55 7.56 -4.92
C ARG A 27 21.19 7.16 -5.49
N ARG A 28 21.07 7.05 -6.82
CA ARG A 28 19.82 6.64 -7.49
C ARG A 28 19.37 5.27 -7.00
N GLU A 29 20.26 4.29 -6.95
CA GLU A 29 19.94 2.94 -6.46
C GLU A 29 19.47 2.94 -4.99
N VAL A 30 20.14 3.70 -4.14
CA VAL A 30 19.72 3.86 -2.73
C VAL A 30 18.33 4.49 -2.65
N TYR A 31 18.07 5.54 -3.43
CA TYR A 31 16.74 6.17 -3.47
C TYR A 31 15.66 5.19 -3.92
N ASP A 32 15.90 4.42 -4.99
CA ASP A 32 14.95 3.43 -5.48
C ASP A 32 14.63 2.37 -4.41
N LYS A 33 15.65 1.92 -3.67
CA LYS A 33 15.46 0.97 -2.55
C LYS A 33 14.68 1.57 -1.39
N LEU A 34 14.91 2.84 -1.06
CA LEU A 34 14.14 3.53 -0.02
C LEU A 34 12.66 3.69 -0.41
N VAL A 35 12.38 4.04 -1.67
CA VAL A 35 11.02 4.15 -2.19
C VAL A 35 10.32 2.79 -2.19
N GLU A 36 11.01 1.74 -2.63
CA GLU A 36 10.48 0.38 -2.64
C GLU A 36 10.08 -0.09 -1.23
N GLU A 37 10.91 0.16 -0.22
CA GLU A 37 10.61 -0.23 1.15
C GLU A 37 9.47 0.61 1.76
N ALA A 38 9.46 1.93 1.53
CA ALA A 38 8.37 2.80 1.97
C ALA A 38 7.02 2.35 1.39
N TRP A 39 7.00 1.99 0.11
CA TRP A 39 5.82 1.42 -0.55
C TRP A 39 5.36 0.11 0.08
N ARG A 40 6.31 -0.80 0.35
CA ARG A 40 6.03 -2.09 0.98
C ARG A 40 5.41 -1.93 2.37
N ILE A 41 5.93 -1.01 3.16
CA ILE A 41 5.36 -0.65 4.47
C ILE A 41 3.95 -0.10 4.31
N ALA A 42 3.73 0.86 3.40
CA ALA A 42 2.41 1.43 3.15
C ALA A 42 1.37 0.36 2.75
N MET A 43 1.76 -0.59 1.89
CA MET A 43 0.89 -1.70 1.47
C MET A 43 0.52 -2.62 2.63
N ARG A 44 1.50 -2.99 3.47
CA ARG A 44 1.24 -3.81 4.67
C ARG A 44 0.31 -3.09 5.64
N THR A 45 0.57 -1.81 5.92
CA THR A 45 -0.27 -1.00 6.80
C THR A 45 -1.70 -0.91 6.28
N ARG A 46 -1.88 -0.63 4.99
CA ARG A 46 -3.22 -0.62 4.36
C ARG A 46 -3.91 -1.97 4.49
N HIS A 47 -3.20 -3.06 4.24
CA HIS A 47 -3.74 -4.41 4.38
C HIS A 47 -4.22 -4.66 5.82
N TYR A 48 -3.38 -4.39 6.82
CA TYR A 48 -3.74 -4.57 8.23
C TYR A 48 -4.92 -3.70 8.67
N LEU A 49 -4.98 -2.44 8.25
CA LEU A 49 -6.10 -1.57 8.57
C LEU A 49 -7.39 -2.08 7.90
N THR A 50 -7.30 -2.50 6.64
CA THR A 50 -8.46 -3.06 5.93
C THR A 50 -8.97 -4.32 6.62
N THR A 51 -8.09 -5.26 6.97
CA THR A 51 -8.49 -6.51 7.63
C THR A 51 -9.01 -6.28 9.05
N GLN A 52 -8.50 -5.28 9.78
CA GLN A 52 -9.04 -4.88 11.07
C GLN A 52 -10.44 -4.26 10.98
N CYS A 53 -10.78 -3.63 9.86
CA CYS A 53 -12.11 -3.08 9.61
C CYS A 53 -13.12 -4.11 9.09
N LEU A 54 -12.69 -5.34 8.78
CA LEU A 54 -13.59 -6.41 8.35
C LEU A 54 -14.12 -7.16 9.58
N ASP A 55 -15.43 -7.40 9.61
CA ASP A 55 -16.02 -8.32 10.59
C ASP A 55 -15.38 -9.70 10.48
N LYS A 56 -15.35 -10.44 11.59
CA LYS A 56 -14.94 -11.85 11.54
C LYS A 56 -15.76 -12.55 10.47
N PRO A 57 -15.19 -13.46 9.65
CA PRO A 57 -15.93 -14.10 8.58
C PRO A 57 -17.27 -14.69 9.03
N CYS A 58 -17.33 -15.35 10.20
CA CYS A 58 -18.55 -15.89 10.78
C CYS A 58 -19.62 -14.84 11.15
N ASP A 59 -19.19 -13.62 11.49
CA ASP A 59 -20.03 -12.50 11.90
C ASP A 59 -20.35 -11.57 10.72
N SER A 60 -19.72 -11.81 9.57
CA SER A 60 -19.99 -11.05 8.35
C SER A 60 -21.43 -11.27 7.90
N VAL A 61 -22.05 -10.19 7.42
CA VAL A 61 -23.42 -10.23 6.90
C VAL A 61 -23.57 -11.32 5.82
N TRP A 62 -22.57 -11.49 4.96
CA TRP A 62 -22.56 -12.54 3.93
C TRP A 62 -22.62 -13.96 4.49
N MET A 63 -21.87 -14.27 5.54
CA MET A 63 -21.92 -15.60 6.17
C MET A 63 -23.21 -15.83 6.95
N MET A 64 -23.76 -14.80 7.59
CA MET A 64 -25.10 -14.89 8.19
C MET A 64 -26.17 -15.17 7.13
N LEU A 65 -26.07 -14.57 5.95
CA LEU A 65 -26.98 -14.86 4.82
C LEU A 65 -26.80 -16.26 4.26
N TYR A 66 -25.56 -16.72 4.10
CA TYR A 66 -25.30 -18.07 3.62
C TYR A 66 -25.82 -19.15 4.59
N THR A 67 -25.64 -18.93 5.90
CA THR A 67 -25.99 -19.92 6.93
C THR A 67 -27.44 -19.85 7.39
N ARG A 68 -28.07 -18.67 7.37
CA ARG A 68 -29.42 -18.44 7.91
C ARG A 68 -30.39 -17.83 6.89
N GLY A 69 -29.96 -17.54 5.67
CA GLY A 69 -30.81 -16.99 4.62
C GLY A 69 -31.84 -18.00 4.17
N SER A 70 -33.08 -17.54 3.99
CA SER A 70 -34.06 -18.20 3.11
C SER A 70 -33.90 -17.65 1.69
N ASP A 71 -34.54 -18.24 0.67
CA ASP A 71 -34.51 -17.82 -0.75
C ASP A 71 -35.03 -16.38 -1.04
N ILE A 72 -35.07 -15.52 -0.02
CA ILE A 72 -35.40 -14.12 -0.10
C ILE A 72 -34.16 -13.39 -0.62
N ASN A 73 -34.21 -13.03 -1.90
CA ASN A 73 -33.16 -12.29 -2.60
C ASN A 73 -32.92 -10.91 -1.96
N LEU A 74 -31.80 -10.77 -1.24
CA LEU A 74 -31.35 -9.54 -0.57
C LEU A 74 -30.44 -8.67 -1.44
N ASN A 75 -30.51 -8.78 -2.77
CA ASN A 75 -29.87 -7.85 -3.71
C ASN A 75 -30.35 -6.38 -3.56
N ALA A 76 -31.14 -6.04 -2.53
CA ALA A 76 -31.19 -4.70 -1.98
C ALA A 76 -29.80 -4.34 -1.42
N THR A 77 -28.93 -3.85 -2.30
CA THR A 77 -27.78 -3.02 -1.96
C THR A 77 -28.31 -1.76 -1.25
N SER A 78 -28.67 -1.88 0.02
CA SER A 78 -29.21 -0.78 0.81
C SER A 78 -28.04 0.07 1.32
N LEU A 79 -27.43 0.84 0.41
CA LEU A 79 -26.88 2.16 0.76
C LEU A 79 -28.01 3.14 1.16
N THR A 80 -29.26 2.69 1.19
CA THR A 80 -30.40 3.44 1.73
C THR A 80 -31.18 2.57 2.72
N ARG A 81 -31.21 3.04 3.97
CA ARG A 81 -32.07 2.64 5.10
C ARG A 81 -31.51 1.55 6.02
N CYS A 82 -30.81 2.02 7.05
CA CYS A 82 -31.00 1.49 8.40
C CYS A 82 -32.51 1.47 8.69
N ASP A 83 -33.17 0.35 8.46
CA ASP A 83 -34.48 0.09 9.02
C ASP A 83 -34.28 -0.44 10.46
N PRO A 84 -34.73 0.28 11.50
CA PRO A 84 -34.57 -0.14 12.89
C PRO A 84 -35.15 -1.53 13.19
N THR A 85 -36.05 -2.03 12.34
CA THR A 85 -36.66 -3.35 12.49
C THR A 85 -35.74 -4.52 12.13
N TYR A 86 -34.62 -4.26 11.43
CA TYR A 86 -33.68 -5.32 11.03
C TYR A 86 -32.94 -5.91 12.25
N TYR A 87 -32.51 -5.06 13.19
CA TYR A 87 -31.90 -5.49 14.45
C TYR A 87 -32.87 -6.28 15.34
N LEU A 88 -34.15 -5.94 15.31
CA LEU A 88 -35.20 -6.62 16.10
C LEU A 88 -35.51 -8.02 15.57
N LYS A 89 -35.37 -8.27 14.26
CA LYS A 89 -35.52 -9.63 13.69
C LYS A 89 -34.33 -10.52 14.04
N LEU A 90 -33.12 -9.99 14.06
CA LEU A 90 -31.91 -10.74 14.45
C LEU A 90 -31.93 -11.16 15.92
N LEU A 91 -32.40 -10.30 16.83
CA LEU A 91 -32.56 -10.63 18.26
C LEU A 91 -33.64 -11.69 18.55
N ARG A 92 -34.52 -11.99 17.57
CA ARG A 92 -35.54 -13.03 17.71
C ARG A 92 -35.03 -14.43 17.36
N TYR A 93 -33.82 -14.53 16.79
CA TYR A 93 -33.17 -15.77 16.34
C TYR A 93 -31.85 -16.05 17.12
N ILE A 94 -31.67 -15.40 18.27
CA ILE A 94 -30.72 -15.76 19.33
C ILE A 94 -31.57 -16.20 20.53
#